data_AF-A0A1H3GPR7-F1
#
_entry.id   AF-A0A1H3GPR7-F1
#
_cell.length_a   1.000
_cell.length_b   1.000
_cell.length_c   1.000
_cell.angle_alpha   90.00
_cell.angle_beta   90.00
_cell.angle_gamma   90.00
#
_symmetry.space_group_name_H-M   'P 1'
#
loop_
_entity.id
_entity.type
_entity.pdbx_description
1 polymer ?
#
loop_
_entity_poly.entity_id
_entity_poly.type
_entity_poly.pdbx_seq_one_letter_code
_entity_poly.pdbx_strand_id
1 'polypeptide(L)' 'MQTHNFTFLEEKWNILSKVGESAERNVYQDPGITISRLRTFTETITKYIVALENIKEENCTTQLETPL' A
#
# COMPACT_ATOMS: atom_id res chain seq x y z
N MET A 1 -6.19 22.64 -1.53
CA MET A 1 -5.82 21.21 -1.51
C MET A 1 -4.41 21.11 -2.05
N GLN A 2 -3.51 20.41 -1.36
CA GLN A 2 -2.14 20.24 -1.83
C GLN A 2 -2.16 19.14 -2.89
N THR A 3 -1.78 19.48 -4.12
CA THR A 3 -1.71 18.52 -5.23
C THR A 3 -0.58 17.52 -4.96
N HIS A 4 -0.86 16.23 -5.07
CA HIS A 4 0.12 15.15 -4.95
C HIS A 4 -0.08 14.15 -6.09
N ASN A 5 0.91 13.30 -6.35
CA ASN A 5 0.90 12.40 -7.51
C ASN A 5 -0.21 11.33 -7.47
N PHE A 6 -0.84 11.14 -6.32
CA PHE A 6 -1.85 10.11 -6.07
C PHE A 6 -3.29 10.64 -6.03
N THR A 7 -3.53 11.94 -6.27
CA THR A 7 -4.86 12.55 -6.19
C THR A 7 -5.89 11.88 -7.11
N PHE A 8 -5.46 11.27 -8.23
CA PHE A 8 -6.33 10.52 -9.15
C PHE A 8 -7.03 9.30 -8.51
N LEU A 9 -6.53 8.83 -7.36
CA LEU A 9 -7.11 7.71 -6.61
C LEU A 9 -8.18 8.16 -5.61
N GLU A 10 -8.34 9.46 -5.31
CA GLU A 10 -9.22 9.93 -4.23
C GLU A 10 -10.68 9.52 -4.41
N GLU A 11 -11.20 9.58 -5.64
CA GLU A 11 -12.63 9.38 -5.92
C GLU A 11 -13.09 7.94 -5.62
N LYS A 12 -12.30 6.94 -6.01
CA LYS A 12 -12.67 5.51 -5.90
C LYS A 12 -11.86 4.75 -4.86
N TRP A 13 -10.65 5.22 -4.58
CA TRP A 13 -9.63 4.49 -3.82
C TRP A 13 -8.93 5.42 -2.81
N ASN A 14 -9.71 6.19 -2.06
CA ASN A 14 -9.23 7.20 -1.10
C ASN A 14 -8.14 6.67 -0.14
N ILE A 15 -8.23 5.41 0.29
CA ILE A 15 -7.21 4.80 1.16
C ILE A 15 -5.85 4.73 0.44
N LEU A 16 -5.83 4.26 -0.81
CA LEU A 16 -4.61 4.21 -1.61
C LEU A 16 -4.06 5.61 -1.88
N SER A 17 -4.93 6.59 -2.15
CA SER A 17 -4.55 7.98 -2.32
C SER A 17 -3.76 8.52 -1.12
N LYS A 18 -4.28 8.31 0.11
CA LYS A 18 -3.65 8.77 1.35
C LYS A 18 -2.32 8.07 1.64
N VAL A 19 -2.22 6.77 1.36
CA VAL A 19 -0.96 6.03 1.56
C VAL A 19 0.12 6.51 0.58
N GLY A 20 -0.26 6.75 -0.68
CA GLY A 20 0.63 7.31 -1.70
C GLY A 20 1.07 8.74 -1.39
N GLU A 21 0.14 9.61 -0.97
CA GLU A 21 0.45 10.96 -0.49
C GLU A 21 1.45 10.93 0.67
N SER A 22 1.24 10.03 1.64
CA SER A 22 2.17 9.87 2.77
C SER A 22 3.54 9.40 2.30
N ALA A 23 3.62 8.46 1.37
CA ALA A 23 4.90 8.02 0.80
C ALA A 23 5.65 9.18 0.12
N GLU A 24 4.94 9.94 -0.71
CA GLU A 24 5.47 11.10 -1.46
C GLU A 24 6.04 12.17 -0.54
N ARG A 25 5.30 12.54 0.51
CA ARG A 25 5.74 13.56 1.48
C ARG A 25 7.02 13.16 2.23
N ASN A 26 7.23 11.86 2.43
CA ASN A 26 8.38 11.35 3.19
C ASN A 26 9.62 11.07 2.32
N VAL A 27 9.53 11.14 0.98
CA VAL A 27 10.64 10.73 0.06
C VAL A 27 11.97 11.39 0.42
N TYR A 28 11.95 12.68 0.78
CA TYR A 28 13.14 13.46 1.10
C TYR A 28 13.39 13.61 2.61
N GLN A 29 12.46 13.16 3.45
CA GLN A 29 12.52 13.31 4.90
C GLN A 29 13.01 12.02 5.56
N ASP A 30 12.39 10.91 5.19
CA ASP A 30 12.69 9.58 5.72
C ASP A 30 12.39 8.53 4.64
N PRO A 31 13.41 8.07 3.91
CA PRO A 31 13.22 7.06 2.87
C PRO A 31 12.73 5.71 3.44
N GLY A 32 13.00 5.41 4.71
CA GLY A 32 12.50 4.21 5.38
C GLY A 32 10.98 4.24 5.56
N ILE A 33 10.44 5.39 5.98
CA ILE A 33 8.99 5.61 6.04
C ILE A 33 8.39 5.52 4.64
N THR A 34 9.00 6.14 3.62
CA THR A 34 8.52 6.05 2.23
C THR A 34 8.43 4.61 1.75
N ILE A 35 9.48 3.79 1.94
CA ILE A 35 9.48 2.38 1.53
C ILE A 35 8.37 1.61 2.24
N SER A 36 8.20 1.83 3.55
CA SER A 36 7.14 1.18 4.33
C SER A 36 5.74 1.56 3.82
N ARG A 37 5.51 2.84 3.51
CA ARG A 37 4.23 3.31 2.94
C ARG A 37 3.97 2.72 1.56
N LEU A 38 4.97 2.70 0.68
CA LEU A 38 4.84 2.08 -0.65
C LEU A 38 4.57 0.58 -0.54
N ARG A 39 5.16 -0.11 0.43
CA ARG A 39 4.84 -1.52 0.72
C ARG A 39 3.36 -1.70 1.06
N THR A 40 2.84 -0.96 2.04
CA THR A 40 1.41 -1.02 2.40
C THR A 40 0.51 -0.68 1.20
N PHE A 41 0.90 0.29 0.39
CA PHE A 41 0.18 0.68 -0.82
C PHE A 41 0.07 -0.50 -1.80
N THR A 42 1.19 -1.14 -2.13
CA THR A 42 1.21 -2.31 -3.03
C THR A 42 0.45 -3.49 -2.45
N GLU A 43 0.63 -3.82 -1.17
CA GLU A 43 -0.11 -4.90 -0.50
C GLU A 43 -1.63 -4.67 -0.58
N THR A 44 -2.06 -3.42 -0.44
CA THR A 44 -3.48 -3.05 -0.54
C THR A 44 -4.00 -3.21 -1.97
N ILE A 45 -3.22 -2.80 -2.98
CA ILE A 45 -3.54 -3.03 -4.39
C ILE A 45 -3.65 -4.53 -4.69
N THR A 46 -2.69 -5.33 -4.25
CA THR A 46 -2.69 -6.77 -4.47
C THR A 46 -3.95 -7.42 -3.89
N LYS A 47 -4.34 -7.05 -2.67
CA LYS A 47 -5.59 -7.54 -2.06
C LYS A 47 -6.83 -7.17 -2.89
N TYR A 48 -6.89 -5.95 -3.41
CA TYR A 48 -7.99 -5.55 -4.30
C TYR A 48 -8.02 -6.37 -5.60
N ILE A 49 -6.87 -6.61 -6.23
CA ILE A 49 -6.78 -7.40 -7.46
C ILE A 49 -7.21 -8.85 -7.21
N VAL A 50 -6.69 -9.46 -6.14
CA VAL A 50 -7.02 -10.84 -5.77
C VAL A 50 -8.52 -11.00 -5.50
N ALA A 51 -9.12 -10.05 -4.78
CA ALA A 51 -10.56 -10.04 -4.54
C ALA A 51 -11.38 -9.83 -5.83
N LEU A 52 -10.91 -8.96 -6.73
CA LEU A 52 -11.57 -8.68 -8.01
C LEU A 52 -11.56 -9.90 -8.94
N GLU A 53 -10.42 -10.57 -9.04
CA GLU A 53 -10.21 -11.75 -9.89
C GLU A 53 -10.78 -13.04 -9.26
N ASN A 54 -11.34 -12.96 -8.05
CA ASN A 54 -11.84 -14.10 -7.28
C ASN A 54 -10.77 -15.21 -7.14
N ILE A 55 -9.51 -14.79 -7.02
CA ILE A 55 -8.39 -15.68 -6.78
C ILE A 55 -8.49 -16.11 -5.32
N LYS A 56 -8.55 -17.43 -5.07
CA LYS A 56 -8.48 -17.95 -3.72
C LYS A 56 -7.12 -17.61 -3.15
N GLU A 57 -7.07 -16.78 -2.11
CA GLU A 57 -5.87 -16.58 -1.32
C GLU A 57 -5.51 -17.92 -0.68
N GLU A 58 -4.45 -18.54 -1.19
CA GLU A 58 -3.80 -19.65 -0.51
C GLU A 58 -3.15 -19.03 0.73
N ASN A 59 -3.58 -19.41 1.95
CA ASN A 59 -2.93 -19.00 3.20
C ASN A 59 -1.54 -19.66 3.30
N CYS A 60 -0.66 -19.41 2.33
CA CYS A 60 0.70 -19.94 2.35
C CYS A 60 1.60 -18.87 2.96
N THR A 61 2.00 -19.17 4.20
CA THR A 61 2.93 -18.43 5.07
C THR A 61 2.37 -17.15 5.69
N THR A 62 1.65 -17.32 6.80
CA THR A 62 1.95 -16.48 7.99
C THR A 62 3.46 -16.36 8.06
N GLN A 63 3.99 -15.13 8.08
CA GLN A 63 5.41 -14.89 8.35
C GLN A 63 5.76 -15.78 9.54
N LEU A 64 6.54 -16.85 9.30
CA LEU A 64 6.82 -17.85 10.31
C LEU A 64 7.33 -17.09 11.53
N GLU A 65 6.58 -17.17 12.62
CA GLU A 65 7.09 -16.86 13.95
C GLU A 65 8.36 -17.69 14.07
N THR A 66 9.51 -17.07 13.82
CA THR A 66 10.81 -17.73 13.94
C THR A 66 10.87 -18.29 15.36
N PRO A 67 10.87 -19.62 15.56
CA PRO A 67 11.08 -20.18 16.88
C PRO A 67 12.50 -19.81 17.29
N LEU A 68 12.62 -19.08 18.39
CA LEU A 68 13.91 -18.83 19.05
C LEU A 68 14.45 -20.13 19.65
#